data_AF-A0A954XFA6-F1
#
_entry.id   AF-A0A954XFA6-F1
#
_cell.length_a   1.000
_cell.length_b   1.000
_cell.length_c   1.000
_cell.angle_alpha   90.00
_cell.angle_beta   90.00
_cell.angle_gamma   90.00
#
_symmetry.space_group_name_H-M   'P 1'
#
loop_
_entity.id
_entity.type
_entity.pdbx_description
1 polymer ?
#
loop_
_entity_poly.entity_id
_entity_poly.type
_entity_poly.pdbx_seq_one_letter_code
_entity_poly.pdbx_strand_id
1 'polypeptide(L)'
;MTIRRSDFGSSDFATRRLKLRDQQQRKLERRLLLEQLEQRQLLTTGPQLIGIQPNEGELLSNNQTRQVAPRELVFQFDDLANLDLASIADSIQFTRSGFDGQFERASVLTDL
;
A
#
# COMPACT_ATOMS: atom_id res chain seq x y z
N MET A 1 -3.26 -1.91 -86.15
CA MET A 1 -2.44 -2.32 -84.98
C MET A 1 -2.67 -1.28 -83.89
N THR A 2 -3.50 -1.58 -82.89
CA THR A 2 -3.81 -0.66 -81.78
C THR A 2 -3.71 -1.42 -80.48
N ILE A 3 -2.72 -1.03 -79.66
CA ILE A 3 -2.39 -1.66 -78.39
C ILE A 3 -3.29 -1.06 -77.30
N ARG A 4 -4.12 -1.89 -76.65
CA ARG A 4 -4.85 -1.53 -75.43
C ARG A 4 -3.88 -1.56 -74.24
N ARG A 5 -3.70 -0.44 -73.56
CA ARG A 5 -2.98 -0.36 -72.28
C ARG A 5 -3.91 -0.82 -71.16
N SER A 6 -3.43 -1.74 -70.33
CA SER A 6 -4.12 -2.26 -69.15
C SER A 6 -3.80 -1.40 -67.92
N ASP A 7 -4.79 -0.69 -67.40
CA ASP A 7 -4.72 -0.02 -66.09
C ASP A 7 -5.05 -1.06 -64.99
N PHE A 8 -4.01 -1.64 -64.39
CA PHE A 8 -4.14 -2.47 -63.20
C PHE A 8 -3.10 -2.05 -62.17
N GLY A 9 -3.54 -1.67 -60.96
CA GLY A 9 -2.64 -1.70 -59.80
C GLY A 9 -2.70 -0.56 -58.77
N SER A 10 -3.72 0.31 -58.74
CA SER A 10 -3.78 1.40 -57.74
C SER A 10 -4.65 1.08 -56.50
N SER A 11 -5.66 0.24 -56.63
CA SER A 11 -6.67 -0.02 -55.56
C SER A 11 -6.16 -0.89 -54.40
N ASP A 12 -5.23 -1.81 -54.65
CA ASP A 12 -4.78 -2.77 -53.64
C ASP A 12 -3.80 -2.18 -52.61
N PHE A 13 -3.06 -1.14 -53.01
CA PHE A 13 -2.15 -0.45 -52.10
C PHE A 13 -2.89 0.47 -51.14
N ALA A 14 -3.97 1.11 -51.59
CA ALA A 14 -4.81 1.97 -50.77
C ALA A 14 -5.52 1.18 -49.64
N THR A 15 -6.05 0.00 -49.97
CA THR A 15 -6.75 -0.87 -49.00
C THR A 15 -5.81 -1.47 -47.96
N ARG A 16 -4.57 -1.84 -48.31
CA ARG A 16 -3.55 -2.26 -47.33
C ARG A 16 -3.21 -1.16 -46.32
N ARG A 17 -3.11 0.08 -46.79
CA ARG A 17 -2.73 1.22 -45.93
C ARG A 17 -3.79 1.55 -44.89
N LEU A 18 -5.07 1.40 -45.25
CA LEU A 18 -6.20 1.55 -44.32
C LEU A 18 -6.21 0.43 -43.27
N LYS A 19 -5.98 -0.83 -43.67
CA LYS A 19 -5.90 -1.97 -42.74
C LYS A 19 -4.77 -1.81 -41.72
N LEU A 20 -3.60 -1.30 -42.14
CA LEU A 20 -2.46 -1.06 -41.24
C LEU A 20 -2.76 0.01 -40.20
N ARG A 21 -3.42 1.11 -40.59
CA ARG A 21 -3.85 2.17 -39.66
C ARG A 21 -4.84 1.64 -38.62
N ASP A 22 -5.82 0.86 -39.08
CA ASP A 22 -6.86 0.28 -38.23
C ASP A 22 -6.28 -0.77 -37.25
N GLN A 23 -5.20 -1.45 -37.64
CA GLN A 23 -4.46 -2.35 -36.75
C GLN A 23 -3.60 -1.59 -35.73
N GLN A 24 -3.04 -0.44 -36.10
CA GLN A 24 -2.28 0.42 -35.18
C GLN A 24 -3.20 1.09 -34.15
N GLN A 25 -4.37 1.58 -34.57
CA GLN A 25 -5.36 2.17 -33.65
C GLN A 25 -5.83 1.15 -32.60
N ARG A 26 -6.18 -0.07 -33.03
CA ARG A 26 -6.56 -1.15 -32.09
C ARG A 26 -5.44 -1.54 -31.12
N LYS A 27 -4.17 -1.45 -31.53
CA LYS A 27 -3.04 -1.68 -30.62
C LYS A 27 -2.88 -0.55 -29.59
N LEU A 28 -3.15 0.70 -29.97
CA LEU A 28 -3.12 1.84 -29.06
C LEU A 28 -4.28 1.82 -28.06
N GLU A 29 -5.50 1.50 -28.52
CA GLU A 29 -6.67 1.34 -27.65
C GLU A 29 -6.45 0.22 -26.61
N ARG A 30 -5.90 -0.92 -27.04
CA ARG A 30 -5.52 -2.00 -26.11
C ARG A 30 -4.44 -1.59 -25.11
N ARG A 31 -3.55 -0.67 -25.48
CA ARG A 31 -2.51 -0.16 -24.57
C ARG A 31 -3.11 0.77 -23.51
N LEU A 32 -4.11 1.58 -23.86
CA LEU A 32 -4.84 2.44 -22.92
C LEU A 32 -5.72 1.61 -21.95
N LEU A 33 -6.29 0.50 -22.41
CA LEU A 33 -7.02 -0.45 -21.55
C LEU A 33 -6.11 -1.28 -20.62
N LEU A 34 -4.80 -1.22 -20.83
CA LEU A 34 -3.76 -1.84 -20.02
C LEU A 34 -2.92 -0.77 -19.31
N GLU A 35 -3.54 0.32 -18.87
CA GLU A 35 -2.93 1.14 -17.82
C GLU A 35 -2.46 0.22 -16.70
N GLN A 36 -1.16 0.31 -16.36
CA GLN A 36 -0.62 -0.43 -15.23
C GLN A 36 -1.38 0.03 -14.00
N LEU A 37 -2.21 -0.86 -13.46
CA LEU A 37 -2.70 -0.71 -12.10
C LEU A 37 -1.47 -0.50 -11.22
N GLU A 38 -1.35 0.69 -10.62
CA GLU A 38 -0.29 0.95 -9.66
C GLU A 38 -0.26 -0.21 -8.67
N GLN A 39 0.95 -0.68 -8.38
CA GLN A 39 1.14 -1.80 -7.49
C GLN A 39 0.51 -1.41 -6.15
N ARG A 40 -0.59 -2.07 -5.79
CA ARG A 40 -1.24 -1.91 -4.48
C ARG A 40 -0.26 -2.38 -3.43
N GLN A 41 0.60 -1.49 -2.97
CA GLN A 41 1.37 -1.71 -1.76
C GLN A 41 0.36 -1.61 -0.62
N LEU A 42 0.01 -2.75 -0.05
CA LEU A 42 -0.66 -2.79 1.24
C LEU A 42 0.22 -1.99 2.19
N LEU A 43 -0.26 -0.82 2.65
CA LEU A 43 0.41 0.01 3.66
C LEU A 43 0.41 -0.67 5.05
N THR A 44 0.33 -1.99 5.10
CA THR A 44 0.29 -2.83 6.29
C THR A 44 1.20 -4.05 6.10
N THR A 45 2.37 -3.86 5.49
CA THR A 45 3.46 -4.86 5.52
C THR A 45 4.42 -4.62 6.69
N GLY A 46 3.95 -3.94 7.74
CA GLY A 46 4.69 -3.70 8.97
C GLY A 46 4.30 -4.69 10.06
N PRO A 47 5.05 -4.73 11.17
CA PRO A 47 4.72 -5.58 12.31
C PRO A 47 3.33 -5.29 12.85
N GLN A 48 2.55 -6.35 13.06
CA GLN A 48 1.22 -6.27 13.65
C GLN A 48 1.30 -6.50 15.16
N LEU A 49 0.78 -5.56 15.94
CA LEU A 49 0.64 -5.71 17.38
C LEU A 49 -0.53 -6.66 17.67
N ILE A 50 -0.25 -7.81 18.29
CA ILE A 50 -1.25 -8.84 18.62
C ILE A 50 -1.69 -8.78 20.08
N GLY A 51 -0.91 -8.14 20.96
CA GLY A 51 -1.26 -8.00 22.37
C GLY A 51 -0.33 -7.08 23.15
N ILE A 52 -0.84 -6.57 24.28
CA ILE A 52 -0.06 -5.82 25.26
C ILE A 52 -0.28 -6.47 26.62
N GLN A 53 0.78 -6.88 27.31
CA GLN A 53 0.72 -7.49 28.63
C GLN A 53 1.26 -6.54 29.71
N PRO A 54 0.47 -6.21 30.74
CA PRO A 54 0.93 -5.35 31.83
C PRO A 54 1.44 -6.17 33.02
N ASN A 55 2.60 -5.80 33.56
CA ASN A 55 3.26 -6.49 34.68
C ASN A 55 3.28 -8.01 34.43
N GLU A 56 2.53 -8.75 35.25
CA GLU A 56 2.17 -10.14 35.07
C GLU A 56 0.64 -10.26 35.11
N GLY A 57 0.06 -11.01 34.16
CA GLY A 57 -1.39 -11.25 34.11
C GLY A 57 -1.98 -11.20 32.71
N GLU A 58 -3.29 -10.94 32.64
CA GLU A 58 -4.06 -10.94 31.40
C GLU A 58 -3.71 -9.78 30.46
N LEU A 59 -3.80 -10.05 29.15
CA LEU A 59 -3.62 -9.05 28.09
C LEU A 59 -4.59 -7.88 28.23
N LEU A 60 -4.11 -6.69 27.89
CA LEU A 60 -4.95 -5.51 27.80
C LEU A 60 -5.97 -5.67 26.68
N SER A 61 -7.23 -5.45 27.03
CA SER A 61 -8.31 -5.32 26.07
C SER A 61 -8.51 -3.85 25.69
N ASN A 62 -9.09 -3.62 24.50
CA ASN A 62 -9.39 -2.26 24.06
C ASN A 62 -10.34 -1.56 25.05
N ASN A 63 -10.04 -0.31 25.38
CA ASN A 63 -10.77 0.51 26.38
C ASN A 63 -10.84 -0.09 27.80
N GLN A 64 -9.97 -1.03 28.15
CA GLN A 64 -9.93 -1.59 29.49
C GLN A 64 -9.44 -0.56 30.51
N THR A 65 -10.21 -0.36 31.57
CA THR A 65 -9.79 0.46 32.71
C THR A 65 -9.17 -0.42 33.79
N ARG A 66 -8.00 -0.04 34.29
CA ARG A 66 -7.33 -0.71 35.42
C ARG A 66 -7.28 0.22 36.63
N GLN A 67 -7.46 -0.35 37.81
CA GLN A 67 -7.39 0.38 39.08
C GLN A 67 -5.95 0.56 39.60
N VAL A 68 -5.01 -0.21 39.06
CA VAL A 68 -3.59 -0.17 39.43
C VAL A 68 -2.78 0.12 38.18
N ALA A 69 -1.89 1.11 38.27
CA ALA A 69 -1.01 1.48 37.18
C ALA A 69 0.02 0.36 36.89
N PRO A 70 0.26 0.02 35.61
CA PRO A 70 1.32 -0.92 35.25
C PRO A 70 2.70 -0.31 35.50
N ARG A 71 3.64 -1.15 35.94
CA ARG A 71 5.07 -0.86 36.07
C ARG A 71 5.86 -1.28 34.84
N GLU A 72 5.36 -2.29 34.14
CA GLU A 72 5.94 -2.83 32.89
C GLU A 72 4.84 -3.09 31.87
N LEU A 73 5.16 -2.95 30.59
CA LEU A 73 4.31 -3.29 29.46
C LEU A 73 5.13 -4.09 28.42
N VAL A 74 4.69 -5.31 28.15
CA VAL A 74 5.28 -6.17 27.11
C VAL A 74 4.40 -6.10 25.86
N PHE A 75 4.99 -5.64 24.75
CA PHE A 75 4.32 -5.58 23.45
C PHE A 75 4.62 -6.84 22.66
N GLN A 76 3.58 -7.56 22.25
CA GLN A 76 3.69 -8.78 21.48
C GLN A 76 3.30 -8.51 20.04
N PHE A 77 4.23 -8.79 19.12
CA PHE A 77 4.01 -8.64 17.68
C PHE A 77 3.87 -10.01 17.03
N ASP A 78 3.16 -10.07 15.91
CA ASP A 78 3.09 -11.29 15.09
C ASP A 78 4.48 -11.63 14.52
N ASP A 79 4.96 -12.83 14.81
CA ASP A 79 6.27 -13.37 14.39
C ASP A 79 6.41 -13.51 12.86
N LEU A 80 5.30 -13.42 12.11
CA LEU A 80 5.33 -13.41 10.65
C LEU A 80 5.87 -12.10 10.07
N ALA A 81 5.96 -11.04 10.89
CA ALA A 81 6.60 -9.81 10.49
C ALA A 81 8.11 -9.87 10.73
N ASN A 82 8.89 -9.61 9.69
CA ASN A 82 10.34 -9.41 9.84
C ASN A 82 10.57 -8.12 10.64
N LEU A 83 10.77 -8.28 11.94
CA LEU A 83 10.80 -7.19 12.90
C LEU A 83 12.23 -6.72 13.14
N ASP A 84 12.55 -5.53 12.63
CA ASP A 84 13.79 -4.84 12.99
C ASP A 84 13.59 -4.09 14.31
N LEU A 85 14.29 -4.53 15.37
CA LEU A 85 14.23 -3.91 16.69
C LEU A 85 14.62 -2.42 16.67
N ALA A 86 15.52 -2.01 15.76
CA ALA A 86 15.92 -0.62 15.64
C ALA A 86 14.78 0.30 15.17
N SER A 87 13.81 -0.24 14.42
CA SER A 87 12.64 0.52 13.95
C SER A 87 11.59 0.75 15.05
N ILE A 88 11.56 -0.10 16.08
CA ILE A 88 10.53 -0.05 17.13
C ILE A 88 10.93 0.90 18.26
N ALA A 89 12.22 0.97 18.58
CA ALA A 89 12.73 1.66 19.77
C ALA A 89 12.18 3.08 19.92
N ASP A 90 12.07 3.83 18.80
CA ASP A 90 11.60 5.21 18.80
C ASP A 90 10.10 5.37 18.46
N SER A 91 9.40 4.26 18.21
CA SER A 91 8.02 4.27 17.67
C SER A 91 6.92 4.20 18.74
N ILE A 92 7.23 3.68 19.93
CA ILE A 92 6.26 3.48 21.00
C ILE A 92 6.10 4.78 21.80
N GLN A 93 4.88 5.31 21.82
CA GLN A 93 4.57 6.57 22.51
C GLN A 93 3.48 6.35 23.57
N PHE A 94 3.70 6.94 24.75
CA PHE A 94 2.72 6.97 25.83
C PHE A 94 2.14 8.36 25.96
N THR A 95 0.83 8.48 25.74
CA THR A 95 0.10 9.73 25.94
C THR A 95 -0.81 9.60 27.14
N ARG A 96 -0.56 10.41 28.17
CA ARG A 96 -1.42 10.49 29.34
C ARG A 96 -2.50 11.55 29.10
N SER A 97 -3.75 11.23 29.40
CA SER A 97 -4.78 12.26 29.52
C SER A 97 -4.61 13.02 30.83
N GLY A 98 -4.83 14.34 30.82
CA GLY A 98 -4.66 15.22 31.98
C GLY A 98 -5.66 15.00 33.11
N PHE A 99 -6.28 13.82 33.20
CA PHE A 99 -7.47 13.48 33.99
C PHE A 99 -8.76 14.23 33.60
N ASP A 100 -8.71 15.09 32.59
CA ASP A 100 -9.84 15.82 32.00
C ASP A 100 -10.48 15.06 30.82
N GLY A 101 -10.00 13.85 30.54
CA GLY A 101 -10.42 13.04 29.39
C GLY A 101 -9.86 13.52 28.05
N GLN A 102 -9.01 14.55 28.04
CA GLN A 102 -8.33 15.04 26.86
C GLN A 102 -6.88 14.55 26.85
N PHE A 103 -6.40 14.14 25.67
CA PHE A 103 -5.00 13.77 25.48
C PHE A 103 -4.20 15.04 25.17
N GLU A 104 -3.25 15.40 26.05
CA GLU A 104 -2.28 16.46 25.73
C GLU A 104 -1.26 15.98 24.69
N ARG A 105 -0.49 16.91 24.11
CA ARG A 105 0.62 16.56 23.23
C ARG A 105 1.62 15.68 23.99
N ALA A 106 1.87 14.47 23.47
CA ALA A 106 2.86 13.56 24.03
C ALA A 106 4.26 14.20 23.97
N SER A 107 4.94 14.29 25.11
CA SER A 107 6.38 14.54 25.18
C SER A 107 7.06 13.23 25.58
N VAL A 108 8.02 12.79 24.75
CA VAL A 108 8.86 11.64 25.09
C VAL A 108 9.98 12.14 26.01
N LEU A 109 10.02 11.59 27.23
CA LEU A 109 11.15 11.74 28.15
C LEU A 109 11.90 10.41 28.16
N THR A 110 13.03 10.35 27.45
CA THR A 110 13.95 9.21 27.48
C THR A 110 15.03 9.51 28.50
N ASP A 111 15.17 8.67 29.51
CA ASP A 111 16.32 8.71 30.42
C ASP A 111 17.52 8.12 29.67
N LEU A 112 18.60 8.89 29.54
CA LEU A 112 19.83 8.51 28.83
C LEU A 112 20.69 7.57 29.68
#